data_AF-A0A1I0ZTQ1-F1
#
_entry.id   AF-A0A1I0ZTQ1-F1
#
_cell.length_a   1.000
_cell.length_b   1.000
_cell.length_c   1.000
_cell.angle_alpha   90.00
_cell.angle_beta   90.00
_cell.angle_gamma   90.00
#
_symmetry.space_group_name_H-M   'P 1'
#
loop_
_entity.id
_entity.type
_entity.pdbx_description
1 polymer ?
#
loop_
_entity_poly.entity_id
_entity_poly.type
_entity_poly.pdbx_seq_one_letter_code
_entity_poly.pdbx_strand_id
1 'polypeptide(L)'
;MNTHYITSDVISIEDINQIIYEGKQIALSEEATLNIEKCRAYLDKKMQNNEKPIYGINTGFGSLCNVIISDENLSKLQENLVKSHACGTGDEVPQEIVKLMLLLKIQSLSYGHSGVQLQTVHRLIDFYNNDILPIIYTQGSLGASGDLAPLAHLSLPLLGEGEVYYGGFRQPSHKVLEKMGWKPIILQSKEGLALLNGTQFMSAYGVYSLIKVSKLSYLADVIAAISLEGFDGRIEPFNELIHMVRPHKGQINTARRFNDLLEGSQIIAQEKKHVQDPYSFRCIPQVHGASKDAFDYAKKTFKTEINSVTDNPNIFIESDIIISGGNFHGQPLALALDFLGIAVAELGSISERRTYQLISGLRDLPPFLVSNPGLNSGFMIPQYTAASIASQNKQLATPASIDSIVSSNGQEDHVSMGANAATKTLKIVENLERILAIELMNASQAIEFRRPLQSSDFLEMFLKSFRDEVPLVTEDRILHYDIEKAILFLNSFQIDDVE
;
A
#
# COMPACT_ATOMS: atom_id res chain seq x y z
N MET A 1 -7.47 26.11 -0.65
CA MET A 1 -7.02 24.78 -1.11
C MET A 1 -5.52 24.87 -1.29
N ASN A 2 -4.78 23.98 -0.65
CA ASN A 2 -3.31 23.97 -0.75
C ASN A 2 -2.94 23.11 -1.97
N THR A 3 -2.18 23.66 -2.91
CA THR A 3 -1.74 22.95 -4.12
C THR A 3 -0.37 22.34 -3.87
N HIS A 4 -0.20 21.05 -4.15
CA HIS A 4 1.11 20.43 -4.22
C HIS A 4 1.70 20.62 -5.62
N TYR A 5 2.90 21.20 -5.68
CA TYR A 5 3.62 21.35 -6.94
C TYR A 5 4.53 20.16 -7.16
N ILE A 6 4.36 19.49 -8.30
CA ILE A 6 5.20 18.39 -8.76
C ILE A 6 6.56 18.96 -9.18
N THR A 7 7.62 18.56 -8.49
CA THR A 7 9.02 18.97 -8.72
C THR A 7 9.91 17.75 -8.94
N SER A 8 11.20 17.97 -9.18
CA SER A 8 12.24 16.94 -9.19
C SER A 8 12.74 16.56 -7.78
N ASP A 9 12.23 17.20 -6.74
CA ASP A 9 12.59 16.89 -5.36
C ASP A 9 12.07 15.51 -4.95
N VAL A 10 12.80 14.86 -4.05
CA VAL A 10 12.45 13.55 -3.53
C VAL A 10 11.20 13.65 -2.66
N ILE A 11 10.13 12.98 -3.07
CA ILE A 11 8.91 12.83 -2.28
C ILE A 11 8.98 11.59 -1.38
N SER A 12 8.59 11.71 -0.11
CA SER A 12 8.48 10.59 0.82
C SER A 12 7.09 9.94 0.80
N ILE A 13 6.94 8.79 1.46
CA ILE A 13 5.63 8.14 1.65
C ILE A 13 4.75 9.03 2.54
N GLU A 14 5.35 9.72 3.49
CA GLU A 14 4.71 10.63 4.43
C GLU A 14 4.16 11.88 3.71
N ASP A 15 4.94 12.46 2.79
CA ASP A 15 4.49 13.56 1.95
C ASP A 15 3.28 13.15 1.09
N ILE A 16 3.33 11.94 0.51
CA ILE A 16 2.20 11.40 -0.26
C ILE A 16 0.97 11.20 0.64
N ASN A 17 1.14 10.66 1.85
CA ASN A 17 0.06 10.52 2.81
C ASN A 17 -0.58 11.89 3.12
N GLN A 18 0.25 12.92 3.34
CA GLN A 18 -0.22 14.27 3.60
C GLN A 18 -0.97 14.87 2.40
N ILE A 19 -0.49 14.66 1.17
CA ILE A 19 -1.19 15.09 -0.06
C ILE A 19 -2.59 14.48 -0.15
N ILE A 20 -2.72 13.18 0.11
CA ILE A 20 -4.00 12.47 0.07
C ILE A 20 -4.91 12.93 1.21
N TYR A 21 -4.39 12.95 2.43
CA TYR A 21 -5.15 13.28 3.64
C TYR A 21 -5.72 14.70 3.60
N GLU A 22 -4.92 15.68 3.17
CA GLU A 22 -5.37 17.07 3.01
C GLU A 22 -6.21 17.30 1.74
N GLY A 23 -6.35 16.29 0.88
CA GLY A 23 -7.05 16.42 -0.40
C GLY A 23 -6.42 17.48 -1.30
N LYS A 24 -5.09 17.59 -1.32
CA LYS A 24 -4.38 18.62 -2.09
C LYS A 24 -4.66 18.43 -3.58
N GLN A 25 -4.86 19.54 -4.27
CA GLN A 25 -4.80 19.58 -5.72
C GLN A 25 -3.33 19.53 -6.14
N ILE A 26 -3.05 19.06 -7.36
CA ILE A 26 -1.68 18.99 -7.90
C ILE A 26 -1.52 19.90 -9.11
N ALA A 27 -0.31 20.43 -9.29
CA ALA A 27 0.10 21.20 -10.47
C ALA A 27 1.57 20.94 -10.79
N LEU A 28 1.98 21.12 -12.05
CA LEU A 28 3.40 21.08 -12.39
C LEU A 28 4.11 22.34 -11.88
N SER A 29 5.33 22.19 -11.39
CA SER A 29 6.26 23.32 -11.26
C SER A 29 6.70 23.84 -12.64
N GLU A 30 7.26 25.05 -12.67
CA GLU A 30 7.88 25.59 -13.89
C GLU A 30 9.01 24.68 -14.39
N GLU A 31 9.82 24.13 -13.47
CA GLU A 31 10.90 23.19 -13.79
C GLU A 31 10.36 21.92 -14.47
N ALA A 32 9.38 21.25 -13.84
CA ALA A 32 8.76 20.05 -14.38
C ALA A 32 8.16 20.30 -15.78
N THR A 33 7.52 21.46 -15.98
CA THR A 33 6.96 21.87 -17.26
C THR A 33 8.05 21.98 -18.32
N LEU A 34 9.14 22.68 -18.02
CA LEU A 34 10.29 22.84 -18.92
C LEU A 34 10.97 21.50 -19.24
N ASN A 35 11.07 20.58 -18.27
CA ASN A 35 11.67 19.27 -18.47
C ASN A 35 10.86 18.44 -19.49
N ILE A 36 9.53 18.43 -19.37
CA ILE A 36 8.64 17.75 -20.32
C ILE A 36 8.77 18.34 -21.72
N GLU A 37 8.68 19.67 -21.85
CA GLU A 37 8.73 20.36 -23.15
C GLU A 37 10.06 20.15 -23.86
N LYS A 38 11.19 20.27 -23.14
CA LYS A 38 12.53 20.02 -23.69
C LYS A 38 12.68 18.58 -24.18
N CYS A 39 12.18 17.61 -23.42
CA CYS A 39 12.22 16.20 -23.79
C CYS A 39 11.43 15.92 -25.08
N ARG A 40 10.22 16.46 -25.18
CA ARG A 40 9.37 16.33 -26.36
C ARG A 40 10.01 16.98 -27.60
N ALA A 41 10.48 18.22 -27.46
CA ALA A 41 11.12 18.94 -28.56
C ALA A 41 12.41 18.25 -29.05
N TYR A 42 13.21 17.71 -28.12
CA TYR A 42 14.36 16.89 -28.46
C TYR A 42 13.97 15.65 -29.27
N LEU A 43 12.94 14.91 -28.82
CA LEU A 43 12.48 13.72 -29.53
C LEU A 43 11.99 14.04 -30.94
N ASP A 44 11.18 15.09 -31.09
CA ASP A 44 10.68 15.53 -32.40
C ASP A 44 11.82 15.88 -33.35
N LYS A 45 12.82 16.64 -32.87
CA LYS A 45 14.00 16.98 -33.65
C LYS A 45 14.84 15.75 -34.02
N LYS A 46 14.98 14.79 -33.10
CA LYS A 46 15.73 13.55 -33.35
C LYS A 46 15.03 12.71 -34.43
N MET A 47 13.69 12.61 -34.38
CA MET A 47 12.89 11.87 -35.36
C MET A 47 12.96 12.46 -36.77
N GLN A 48 13.02 13.78 -36.91
CA GLN A 48 13.17 14.43 -38.22
C GLN A 48 14.51 14.13 -38.92
N ASN A 49 15.56 13.80 -38.16
CA ASN A 49 16.92 13.69 -38.67
C ASN A 49 17.48 12.27 -38.60
N ASN A 50 16.69 11.27 -38.21
CA ASN A 50 17.17 9.92 -37.93
C ASN A 50 16.41 8.87 -38.72
N GLU A 51 17.11 8.22 -39.65
CA GLU A 51 16.58 7.11 -40.44
C GLU A 51 16.66 5.76 -39.70
N LYS A 52 17.31 5.70 -38.53
CA LYS A 52 17.48 4.46 -37.77
C LYS A 52 16.24 4.14 -36.91
N PRO A 53 15.88 2.84 -36.79
CA PRO A 53 14.80 2.42 -35.91
C PRO A 53 15.12 2.69 -34.44
N ILE A 54 14.15 3.24 -33.71
CA ILE A 54 14.16 3.45 -32.27
C ILE A 54 12.93 2.75 -31.69
N TYR A 55 13.17 1.82 -30.76
CA TYR A 55 12.15 0.98 -30.14
C TYR A 55 10.95 1.79 -29.62
N GLY A 56 9.74 1.41 -30.06
CA GLY A 56 8.48 1.99 -29.58
C GLY A 56 8.22 3.43 -30.03
N ILE A 57 9.11 4.00 -30.85
CA ILE A 57 8.95 5.33 -31.44
C ILE A 57 8.58 5.21 -32.92
N ASN A 58 9.39 4.51 -33.72
CA ASN A 58 9.11 4.18 -35.14
C ASN A 58 9.22 2.67 -35.43
N THR A 59 9.13 1.84 -34.38
CA THR A 59 8.98 0.38 -34.51
C THR A 59 7.77 -0.15 -33.74
N GLY A 60 7.40 -1.41 -33.99
CA GLY A 60 6.41 -2.14 -33.20
C GLY A 60 6.89 -2.47 -31.77
N PHE A 61 6.02 -3.13 -31.00
CA PHE A 61 6.24 -3.45 -29.58
C PHE A 61 6.34 -4.94 -29.32
N GLY A 62 6.92 -5.34 -28.19
CA GLY A 62 7.12 -6.75 -27.82
C GLY A 62 7.89 -7.52 -28.91
N SER A 63 7.34 -8.64 -29.37
CA SER A 63 7.92 -9.46 -30.45
C SER A 63 7.97 -8.77 -31.82
N LEU A 64 7.28 -7.64 -31.99
CA LEU A 64 7.29 -6.82 -33.22
C LEU A 64 8.33 -5.69 -33.16
N CYS A 65 9.26 -5.71 -32.21
CA CYS A 65 10.28 -4.67 -32.01
C CYS A 65 11.16 -4.36 -33.25
N ASN A 66 11.24 -5.30 -34.20
CA ASN A 66 12.02 -5.16 -35.44
C ASN A 66 11.20 -4.66 -36.65
N VAL A 67 9.90 -4.39 -36.49
CA VAL A 67 9.02 -3.93 -37.58
C VAL A 67 9.00 -2.40 -37.63
N ILE A 68 9.46 -1.80 -38.71
CA ILE A 68 9.49 -0.34 -38.91
C ILE A 68 8.09 0.17 -39.29
N ILE A 69 7.69 1.31 -38.70
CA ILE A 69 6.41 1.98 -38.93
C ILE A 69 6.65 3.33 -39.59
N SER A 70 5.82 3.69 -40.59
CA SER A 70 5.90 4.99 -41.25
C SER A 70 5.40 6.12 -40.35
N ASP A 71 5.93 7.33 -40.57
CA ASP A 71 5.61 8.52 -39.77
C ASP A 71 4.11 8.84 -39.71
N GLU A 72 3.40 8.64 -40.83
CA GLU A 72 1.95 8.85 -40.96
C GLU A 72 1.12 7.95 -40.01
N ASN A 73 1.67 6.80 -39.61
CA ASN A 73 0.99 5.81 -38.78
C ASN A 73 1.36 5.89 -37.30
N LEU A 74 2.29 6.76 -36.90
CA LEU A 74 2.82 6.77 -35.52
C LEU A 74 1.76 7.13 -34.47
N SER A 75 0.88 8.08 -34.75
CA SER A 75 -0.21 8.41 -33.83
C SER A 75 -1.20 7.25 -33.72
N LYS A 76 -1.57 6.63 -34.86
CA LYS A 76 -2.47 5.48 -34.86
C LYS A 76 -1.90 4.26 -34.14
N LEU A 77 -0.58 4.05 -34.26
CA LEU A 77 0.14 3.03 -33.52
C LEU A 77 0.00 3.21 -32.00
N GLN A 78 0.14 4.44 -31.49
CA GLN A 78 -0.01 4.69 -30.05
C GLN A 78 -1.46 4.48 -29.58
N GLU A 79 -2.45 4.94 -30.34
CA GLU A 79 -3.86 4.71 -30.04
C GLU A 79 -4.18 3.21 -29.97
N ASN A 80 -3.71 2.45 -30.98
CA ASN A 80 -3.90 1.00 -31.02
C ASN A 80 -3.17 0.28 -29.88
N LEU A 81 -2.00 0.78 -29.47
CA LEU A 81 -1.28 0.23 -28.33
C LEU A 81 -2.13 0.33 -27.06
N VAL A 82 -2.62 1.53 -26.73
CA VAL A 82 -3.47 1.73 -25.54
C VAL A 82 -4.71 0.82 -25.59
N LYS A 83 -5.38 0.73 -26.74
CA LYS A 83 -6.59 -0.10 -26.91
C LYS A 83 -6.31 -1.59 -26.76
N SER A 84 -5.26 -2.10 -27.42
CA SER A 84 -4.93 -3.53 -27.40
C SER A 84 -4.37 -4.03 -26.07
N HIS A 85 -3.78 -3.14 -25.27
CA HIS A 85 -3.17 -3.49 -23.98
C HIS A 85 -4.16 -3.38 -22.81
N ALA A 86 -5.31 -2.73 -22.98
CA ALA A 86 -6.36 -2.61 -21.96
C ALA A 86 -7.15 -3.91 -21.77
N CYS A 87 -6.43 -4.98 -21.39
CA CYS A 87 -6.92 -6.34 -21.24
C CYS A 87 -6.99 -6.79 -19.76
N GLY A 88 -6.88 -5.85 -18.81
CA GLY A 88 -7.05 -6.15 -17.38
C GLY A 88 -8.44 -6.70 -17.05
N THR A 89 -8.52 -7.56 -16.04
CA THR A 89 -9.74 -8.25 -15.58
C THR A 89 -9.72 -8.50 -14.07
N GLY A 90 -10.77 -9.13 -13.52
CA GLY A 90 -10.93 -9.39 -12.09
C GLY A 90 -11.65 -8.26 -11.37
N ASP A 91 -11.36 -8.10 -10.08
CA ASP A 91 -11.98 -7.06 -9.26
C ASP A 91 -11.48 -5.66 -9.67
N GLU A 92 -12.30 -4.64 -9.44
CA GLU A 92 -11.92 -3.24 -9.63
C GLU A 92 -10.83 -2.83 -8.62
N VAL A 93 -9.84 -2.07 -9.08
CA VAL A 93 -8.84 -1.45 -8.21
C VAL A 93 -9.52 -0.37 -7.35
N PRO A 94 -9.25 -0.31 -6.03
CA PRO A 94 -9.77 0.74 -5.16
C PRO A 94 -9.47 2.14 -5.69
N GLN A 95 -10.44 3.05 -5.59
CA GLN A 95 -10.37 4.40 -6.16
C GLN A 95 -9.19 5.21 -5.60
N GLU A 96 -8.86 5.02 -4.33
CA GLU A 96 -7.71 5.65 -3.66
C GLU A 96 -6.39 5.23 -4.29
N ILE A 97 -6.28 3.96 -4.71
CA ILE A 97 -5.11 3.43 -5.40
C ILE A 97 -5.06 3.95 -6.84
N VAL A 98 -6.19 4.03 -7.54
CA VAL A 98 -6.25 4.66 -8.88
C VAL A 98 -5.78 6.12 -8.83
N LYS A 99 -6.20 6.87 -7.80
CA LYS A 99 -5.76 8.25 -7.58
C LYS A 99 -4.26 8.34 -7.32
N LEU A 100 -3.68 7.40 -6.57
CA LEU A 100 -2.23 7.26 -6.41
C LEU A 100 -1.53 6.91 -7.73
N MET A 101 -2.10 6.04 -8.56
CA MET A 101 -1.54 5.70 -9.88
C MET A 101 -1.45 6.94 -10.77
N LEU A 102 -2.48 7.80 -10.78
CA LEU A 102 -2.44 9.08 -11.49
C LEU A 102 -1.29 9.97 -10.99
N LEU A 103 -1.20 10.19 -9.69
CA LEU A 103 -0.14 11.00 -9.07
C LEU A 103 1.26 10.50 -9.45
N LEU A 104 1.50 9.20 -9.28
CA LEU A 104 2.82 8.59 -9.53
C LEU A 104 3.17 8.54 -11.03
N LYS A 105 2.17 8.41 -11.91
CA LYS A 105 2.40 8.51 -13.36
C LYS A 105 2.77 9.93 -13.74
N ILE A 106 2.09 10.94 -13.19
CA ILE A 106 2.41 12.35 -13.40
C ILE A 106 3.83 12.67 -12.92
N GLN A 107 4.19 12.22 -11.71
CA GLN A 107 5.54 12.37 -11.13
C GLN A 107 6.62 11.73 -12.03
N SER A 108 6.40 10.50 -12.50
CA SER A 108 7.38 9.83 -13.37
C SER A 108 7.57 10.56 -14.70
N LEU A 109 6.49 11.10 -15.28
CA LEU A 109 6.55 11.83 -16.55
C LEU A 109 7.19 13.22 -16.40
N SER A 110 7.03 13.87 -15.24
CA SER A 110 7.56 15.21 -14.97
C SER A 110 9.08 15.30 -14.92
N TYR A 111 9.79 14.17 -14.73
CA TYR A 111 11.24 14.15 -14.80
C TYR A 111 11.79 14.42 -16.21
N GLY A 112 10.97 14.39 -17.26
CA GLY A 112 11.38 14.80 -18.60
C GLY A 112 12.31 13.82 -19.33
N HIS A 113 12.12 12.52 -19.11
CA HIS A 113 12.88 11.46 -19.78
C HIS A 113 12.03 10.56 -20.69
N SER A 114 10.73 10.83 -20.78
CA SER A 114 9.75 9.93 -21.40
C SER A 114 9.19 10.43 -22.74
N GLY A 115 9.46 11.69 -23.12
CA GLY A 115 9.04 12.25 -24.41
C GLY A 115 7.54 12.44 -24.57
N VAL A 116 6.78 12.67 -23.50
CA VAL A 116 5.34 12.95 -23.58
C VAL A 116 5.08 14.41 -23.93
N GLN A 117 3.91 14.72 -24.50
CA GLN A 117 3.50 16.12 -24.69
C GLN A 117 2.92 16.68 -23.39
N LEU A 118 3.11 17.99 -23.16
CA LEU A 118 2.66 18.67 -21.95
C LEU A 118 1.12 18.57 -21.76
N GLN A 119 0.36 18.63 -22.85
CA GLN A 119 -1.10 18.51 -22.82
C GLN A 119 -1.58 17.18 -22.21
N THR A 120 -0.87 16.08 -22.47
CA THR A 120 -1.18 14.76 -21.90
C THR A 120 -1.04 14.78 -20.38
N VAL A 121 0.07 15.34 -19.87
CA VAL A 121 0.34 15.44 -18.43
C VAL A 121 -0.68 16.34 -17.74
N HIS A 122 -1.04 17.48 -18.36
CA HIS A 122 -2.11 18.33 -17.83
C HIS A 122 -3.46 17.61 -17.76
N ARG A 123 -3.82 16.78 -18.75
CA ARG A 123 -5.09 16.02 -18.66
C ARG A 123 -5.07 15.00 -17.52
N LEU A 124 -3.93 14.36 -17.24
CA LEU A 124 -3.79 13.46 -16.09
C LEU A 124 -3.94 14.23 -14.77
N ILE A 125 -3.36 15.43 -14.68
CA ILE A 125 -3.55 16.34 -13.54
C ILE A 125 -5.02 16.72 -13.39
N ASP A 126 -5.70 17.06 -14.48
CA ASP A 126 -7.13 17.36 -14.47
C ASP A 126 -7.96 16.17 -13.97
N PHE A 127 -7.61 14.94 -14.36
CA PHE A 127 -8.26 13.74 -13.85
C PHE A 127 -8.08 13.58 -12.34
N TYR A 128 -6.85 13.75 -11.83
CA TYR A 128 -6.57 13.69 -10.40
C TYR A 128 -7.34 14.78 -9.62
N ASN A 129 -7.29 16.01 -10.11
CA ASN A 129 -7.84 17.19 -9.46
C ASN A 129 -9.38 17.20 -9.40
N ASN A 130 -10.03 16.61 -10.41
CA ASN A 130 -11.50 16.54 -10.52
C ASN A 130 -12.09 15.20 -10.07
N ASP A 131 -11.29 14.31 -9.45
CA ASP A 131 -11.69 12.95 -9.07
C ASP A 131 -12.36 12.19 -10.24
N ILE A 132 -11.77 12.31 -11.43
CA ILE A 132 -12.13 11.52 -12.61
C ILE A 132 -11.20 10.31 -12.61
N LEU A 133 -11.67 9.19 -12.06
CA LEU A 133 -10.84 8.03 -11.76
C LEU A 133 -11.10 6.91 -12.76
N PRO A 134 -10.14 6.53 -13.62
CA PRO A 134 -10.29 5.43 -14.57
C PRO A 134 -10.68 4.11 -13.90
N ILE A 135 -11.54 3.31 -14.56
CA ILE A 135 -11.83 1.95 -14.11
C ILE A 135 -10.64 1.06 -14.47
N ILE A 136 -9.98 0.49 -13.46
CA ILE A 136 -8.82 -0.38 -13.59
C ILE A 136 -9.11 -1.69 -12.87
N TYR A 137 -8.51 -2.79 -13.33
CA TYR A 137 -8.73 -4.11 -12.76
C TYR A 137 -7.46 -4.69 -12.14
N THR A 138 -7.64 -5.59 -11.17
CA THR A 138 -6.59 -6.15 -10.33
C THR A 138 -5.71 -7.20 -11.02
N GLN A 139 -6.16 -7.82 -12.12
CA GLN A 139 -5.44 -8.89 -12.82
C GLN A 139 -5.03 -8.47 -14.23
N GLY A 140 -3.82 -8.86 -14.65
CA GLY A 140 -3.32 -8.70 -16.02
C GLY A 140 -1.91 -8.14 -16.14
N SER A 141 -1.37 -7.50 -15.10
CA SER A 141 0.04 -7.06 -15.10
C SER A 141 0.98 -8.21 -14.72
N LEU A 142 2.10 -8.32 -15.44
CA LEU A 142 3.23 -9.21 -15.13
C LEU A 142 4.34 -8.50 -14.34
N GLY A 143 4.30 -7.16 -14.23
CA GLY A 143 5.39 -6.35 -13.70
C GLY A 143 6.71 -6.51 -14.47
N ALA A 144 6.64 -6.72 -15.79
CA ALA A 144 7.77 -7.05 -16.67
C ALA A 144 8.22 -5.85 -17.50
N SER A 145 7.40 -5.41 -18.46
CA SER A 145 7.53 -4.16 -19.23
C SER A 145 6.78 -3.02 -18.51
N GLY A 146 6.77 -3.06 -17.19
CA GLY A 146 5.89 -2.30 -16.33
C GLY A 146 4.49 -2.89 -16.24
N ASP A 147 3.58 -2.08 -15.73
CA ASP A 147 2.18 -2.40 -15.44
C ASP A 147 1.27 -2.13 -16.64
N LEU A 148 1.62 -2.73 -17.79
CA LEU A 148 1.03 -2.43 -19.10
C LEU A 148 -0.51 -2.43 -19.11
N ALA A 149 -1.14 -3.53 -18.69
CA ALA A 149 -2.58 -3.67 -18.75
C ALA A 149 -3.35 -2.68 -17.85
N PRO A 150 -3.02 -2.52 -16.56
CA PRO A 150 -3.70 -1.53 -15.74
C PRO A 150 -3.36 -0.08 -16.15
N LEU A 151 -2.16 0.21 -16.66
CA LEU A 151 -1.83 1.55 -17.16
C LEU A 151 -2.47 1.86 -18.52
N ALA A 152 -2.80 0.85 -19.32
CA ALA A 152 -3.65 1.01 -20.49
C ALA A 152 -5.07 1.40 -20.09
N HIS A 153 -5.65 0.73 -19.10
CA HIS A 153 -6.95 1.12 -18.52
C HIS A 153 -6.94 2.53 -17.90
N LEU A 154 -5.85 2.90 -17.20
CA LEU A 154 -5.64 4.27 -16.71
C LEU A 154 -5.67 5.32 -17.84
N SER A 155 -5.17 4.94 -19.02
CA SER A 155 -4.93 5.87 -20.14
C SER A 155 -6.06 5.95 -21.15
N LEU A 156 -6.92 4.92 -21.25
CA LEU A 156 -8.07 4.90 -22.17
C LEU A 156 -8.95 6.17 -22.11
N PRO A 157 -9.28 6.72 -20.92
CA PRO A 157 -10.10 7.91 -20.83
C PRO A 157 -9.49 9.16 -21.46
N LEU A 158 -8.16 9.22 -21.62
CA LEU A 158 -7.50 10.31 -22.36
C LEU A 158 -7.96 10.36 -23.82
N LEU A 159 -8.27 9.19 -24.40
CA LEU A 159 -8.74 9.03 -25.78
C LEU A 159 -10.27 9.13 -25.90
N GLY A 160 -10.98 9.38 -24.79
CA GLY A 160 -12.44 9.32 -24.72
C GLY A 160 -13.00 7.89 -24.67
N GLU A 161 -12.13 6.89 -24.49
CA GLU A 161 -12.50 5.47 -24.45
C GLU A 161 -12.59 4.96 -23.01
N GLY A 162 -13.17 3.78 -22.83
CA GLY A 162 -13.32 3.16 -21.51
C GLY A 162 -14.30 3.90 -20.60
N GLU A 163 -14.13 3.71 -19.30
CA GLU A 163 -15.01 4.23 -18.26
C GLU A 163 -14.20 4.84 -17.10
N VAL A 164 -14.86 5.74 -16.37
CA VAL A 164 -14.33 6.42 -15.19
C VAL A 164 -15.39 6.47 -14.09
N TYR A 165 -14.98 6.52 -12.83
CA TYR A 165 -15.80 7.12 -11.78
C TYR A 165 -15.71 8.64 -11.87
N TYR A 166 -16.86 9.31 -11.85
CA TYR A 166 -16.95 10.76 -11.71
C TYR A 166 -18.20 11.13 -10.92
N GLY A 167 -18.05 11.98 -9.89
CA GLY A 167 -19.14 12.33 -8.99
C GLY A 167 -19.76 11.13 -8.26
N GLY A 168 -18.97 10.08 -8.00
CA GLY A 168 -19.39 8.85 -7.33
C GLY A 168 -20.05 7.79 -8.22
N PHE A 169 -20.17 8.03 -9.53
CA PHE A 169 -20.82 7.08 -10.45
C PHE A 169 -19.89 6.67 -11.59
N ARG A 170 -19.92 5.38 -11.95
CA ARG A 170 -19.26 4.83 -13.14
C ARG A 170 -19.95 5.34 -14.41
N GLN A 171 -19.17 5.91 -15.32
CA GLN A 171 -19.67 6.56 -16.52
C GLN A 171 -18.71 6.35 -17.70
N PRO A 172 -19.20 6.30 -18.95
CA PRO A 172 -18.35 6.30 -20.13
C PRO A 172 -17.49 7.56 -20.22
N SER A 173 -16.18 7.40 -20.48
CA SER A 173 -15.22 8.51 -20.48
C SER A 173 -15.61 9.64 -21.42
N HIS A 174 -16.08 9.34 -22.64
CA HIS A 174 -16.48 10.35 -23.62
C HIS A 174 -17.56 11.31 -23.09
N LYS A 175 -18.51 10.84 -22.28
CA LYS A 175 -19.55 11.68 -21.68
C LYS A 175 -18.98 12.63 -20.63
N VAL A 176 -18.01 12.15 -19.85
CA VAL A 176 -17.32 12.98 -18.86
C VAL A 176 -16.47 14.03 -19.57
N LEU A 177 -15.76 13.68 -20.64
CA LEU A 177 -15.02 14.64 -21.45
C LEU A 177 -15.93 15.72 -22.05
N GLU A 178 -17.07 15.34 -22.64
CA GLU A 178 -18.06 16.27 -23.17
C GLU A 178 -18.58 17.23 -22.09
N LYS A 179 -18.92 16.70 -20.91
CA LYS A 179 -19.38 17.48 -19.75
C LYS A 179 -18.33 18.49 -19.27
N MET A 180 -17.04 18.15 -19.35
CA MET A 180 -15.93 19.04 -18.99
C MET A 180 -15.55 20.01 -20.13
N GLY A 181 -16.17 19.91 -21.31
CA GLY A 181 -15.81 20.70 -22.49
C GLY A 181 -14.46 20.31 -23.09
N TRP A 182 -14.01 19.08 -22.84
CA TRP A 182 -12.69 18.58 -23.21
C TRP A 182 -12.73 17.73 -24.46
N LYS A 183 -11.75 17.94 -25.34
CA LYS A 183 -11.50 17.03 -26.47
C LYS A 183 -10.64 15.83 -26.02
N PRO A 184 -10.81 14.65 -26.66
CA PRO A 184 -9.86 13.56 -26.56
C PRO A 184 -8.44 14.00 -26.93
N ILE A 185 -7.44 13.44 -26.25
CA ILE A 185 -6.03 13.64 -26.55
C ILE A 185 -5.67 12.84 -27.80
N ILE A 186 -4.97 13.48 -28.74
CA ILE A 186 -4.34 12.80 -29.87
C ILE A 186 -2.90 12.51 -29.47
N LEU A 187 -2.56 11.22 -29.34
CA LEU A 187 -1.23 10.80 -28.94
C LEU A 187 -0.22 11.04 -30.07
N GLN A 188 0.95 11.55 -29.71
CA GLN A 188 2.14 11.69 -30.56
C GLN A 188 3.05 10.46 -30.46
N SER A 189 4.16 10.46 -31.20
CA SER A 189 5.13 9.35 -31.17
C SER A 189 5.61 9.04 -29.74
N LYS A 190 5.77 7.75 -29.42
CA LYS A 190 6.15 7.22 -28.09
C LYS A 190 5.12 7.38 -26.96
N GLU A 191 4.14 8.28 -27.06
CA GLU A 191 3.29 8.62 -25.90
C GLU A 191 2.47 7.46 -25.36
N GLY A 192 1.94 6.59 -26.23
CA GLY A 192 1.22 5.40 -25.79
C GLY A 192 2.12 4.51 -24.94
N LEU A 193 3.38 4.32 -25.36
CA LEU A 193 4.33 3.52 -24.59
C LEU A 193 4.75 4.21 -23.29
N ALA A 194 4.98 5.52 -23.30
CA ALA A 194 5.33 6.27 -22.08
C ALA A 194 4.22 6.23 -21.02
N LEU A 195 2.95 6.19 -21.45
CA LEU A 195 1.80 6.04 -20.56
C LEU A 195 1.73 4.63 -19.96
N LEU A 196 1.97 3.59 -20.78
CA LEU A 196 1.81 2.19 -20.39
C LEU A 196 3.03 1.56 -19.71
N ASN A 197 4.26 1.96 -20.06
CA ASN A 197 5.46 1.48 -19.38
C ASN A 197 5.65 2.18 -18.04
N GLY A 198 6.06 1.42 -17.04
CA GLY A 198 6.36 1.88 -15.69
C GLY A 198 5.65 1.07 -14.62
N THR A 199 6.02 1.30 -13.37
CA THR A 199 5.67 0.43 -12.23
C THR A 199 4.57 1.03 -11.35
N GLN A 200 3.72 1.91 -11.89
CA GLN A 200 2.82 2.74 -11.09
C GLN A 200 1.66 1.98 -10.44
N PHE A 201 1.23 0.83 -10.97
CA PHE A 201 0.21 0.02 -10.30
C PHE A 201 0.82 -0.63 -9.05
N MET A 202 1.97 -1.30 -9.19
CA MET A 202 2.68 -1.89 -8.06
C MET A 202 3.08 -0.82 -7.03
N SER A 203 3.58 0.33 -7.51
CA SER A 203 3.98 1.47 -6.69
C SER A 203 2.79 2.02 -5.89
N ALA A 204 1.64 2.24 -6.52
CA ALA A 204 0.45 2.77 -5.84
C ALA A 204 -0.06 1.81 -4.75
N TYR A 205 -0.15 0.51 -5.04
CA TYR A 205 -0.52 -0.50 -4.05
C TYR A 205 0.45 -0.55 -2.88
N GLY A 206 1.76 -0.50 -3.14
CA GLY A 206 2.77 -0.54 -2.09
C GLY A 206 2.80 0.73 -1.25
N VAL A 207 2.69 1.91 -1.85
CA VAL A 207 2.55 3.18 -1.12
C VAL A 207 1.32 3.15 -0.21
N TYR A 208 0.16 2.78 -0.76
CA TYR A 208 -1.08 2.66 0.00
C TYR A 208 -0.93 1.65 1.16
N SER A 209 -0.33 0.48 0.90
CA SER A 209 -0.09 -0.54 1.91
C SER A 209 0.89 -0.07 2.99
N LEU A 210 1.95 0.64 2.63
CA LEU A 210 2.94 1.18 3.57
C LEU A 210 2.32 2.24 4.49
N ILE A 211 1.47 3.12 3.97
CA ILE A 211 0.72 4.09 4.78
C ILE A 211 -0.15 3.37 5.81
N LYS A 212 -0.90 2.33 5.38
CA LYS A 212 -1.73 1.54 6.29
C LYS A 212 -0.89 0.77 7.32
N VAL A 213 0.21 0.15 6.91
CA VAL A 213 1.09 -0.63 7.79
C VAL A 213 1.79 0.26 8.81
N SER A 214 2.19 1.49 8.46
CA SER A 214 2.74 2.46 9.42
C SER A 214 1.80 2.63 10.61
N LYS A 215 0.52 2.90 10.32
CA LYS A 215 -0.53 3.03 11.34
C LYS A 215 -0.77 1.72 12.12
N LEU A 216 -0.97 0.62 11.42
CA LEU A 216 -1.28 -0.67 12.03
C LEU A 216 -0.12 -1.22 12.86
N SER A 217 1.13 -0.90 12.52
CA SER A 217 2.31 -1.30 13.29
C SER A 217 2.34 -0.62 14.66
N TYR A 218 2.03 0.68 14.71
CA TYR A 218 1.88 1.38 15.99
C TYR A 218 0.69 0.83 16.79
N LEU A 219 -0.48 0.68 16.16
CA LEU A 219 -1.66 0.15 16.85
C LEU A 219 -1.43 -1.28 17.35
N ALA A 220 -0.65 -2.10 16.64
CA ALA A 220 -0.28 -3.42 17.12
C ALA A 220 0.49 -3.38 18.44
N ASP A 221 1.35 -2.39 18.66
CA ASP A 221 2.03 -2.21 19.96
C ASP A 221 1.06 -1.75 21.05
N VAL A 222 0.21 -0.75 20.77
CA VAL A 222 -0.80 -0.25 21.72
C VAL A 222 -1.75 -1.36 22.15
N ILE A 223 -2.31 -2.08 21.18
CA ILE A 223 -3.23 -3.20 21.43
C ILE A 223 -2.52 -4.31 22.21
N ALA A 224 -1.28 -4.64 21.86
CA ALA A 224 -0.51 -5.65 22.56
C ALA A 224 -0.13 -5.24 24.00
N ALA A 225 0.07 -3.94 24.28
CA ALA A 225 0.26 -3.43 25.63
C ALA A 225 -1.01 -3.60 26.49
N ILE A 226 -2.18 -3.27 25.93
CA ILE A 226 -3.47 -3.52 26.58
C ILE A 226 -3.68 -5.02 26.81
N SER A 227 -3.34 -5.86 25.83
CA SER A 227 -3.40 -7.33 25.97
C SER A 227 -2.44 -7.84 27.04
N LEU A 228 -1.25 -7.26 27.16
CA LEU A 228 -0.27 -7.63 28.19
C LEU A 228 -0.84 -7.36 29.58
N GLU A 229 -1.42 -6.18 29.80
CA GLU A 229 -2.10 -5.84 31.06
C GLU A 229 -3.32 -6.71 31.33
N GLY A 230 -4.16 -6.90 30.31
CA GLY A 230 -5.32 -7.78 30.37
C GLY A 230 -4.94 -9.20 30.77
N PHE A 231 -3.80 -9.71 30.30
CA PHE A 231 -3.30 -11.04 30.66
C PHE A 231 -2.51 -11.10 31.99
N ASP A 232 -2.36 -9.97 32.70
CA ASP A 232 -1.48 -9.85 33.87
C ASP A 232 -0.01 -10.14 33.54
N GLY A 233 0.50 -9.66 32.40
CA GLY A 233 1.87 -9.90 31.94
C GLY A 233 2.95 -9.14 32.71
N ARG A 234 4.21 -9.50 32.41
CA ARG A 234 5.45 -8.98 32.98
C ARG A 234 6.10 -7.90 32.11
N ILE A 235 6.70 -6.90 32.76
CA ILE A 235 7.41 -5.80 32.09
C ILE A 235 8.89 -6.13 31.83
N GLU A 236 9.47 -7.06 32.58
CA GLU A 236 10.90 -7.38 32.49
C GLU A 236 11.38 -7.81 31.09
N PRO A 237 10.57 -8.50 30.24
CA PRO A 237 10.93 -8.78 28.86
C PRO A 237 11.19 -7.55 27.98
N PHE A 238 10.75 -6.36 28.40
CA PHE A 238 10.90 -5.08 27.71
C PHE A 238 12.07 -4.25 28.27
N ASN A 239 12.84 -4.81 29.20
CA ASN A 239 13.99 -4.13 29.81
C ASN A 239 15.07 -3.84 28.76
N GLU A 240 15.50 -2.58 28.69
CA GLU A 240 16.48 -2.09 27.70
C GLU A 240 17.77 -2.92 27.66
N LEU A 241 18.26 -3.44 28.79
CA LEU A 241 19.49 -4.23 28.84
C LEU A 241 19.41 -5.51 28.00
N ILE A 242 18.23 -6.15 27.91
CA ILE A 242 18.01 -7.34 27.08
C ILE A 242 18.16 -6.98 25.59
N HIS A 243 17.71 -5.79 25.21
CA HIS A 243 17.66 -5.35 23.83
C HIS A 243 18.97 -4.72 23.38
N MET A 244 19.73 -4.11 24.29
CA MET A 244 21.07 -3.58 23.98
C MET A 244 22.10 -4.67 23.72
N VAL A 245 21.98 -5.85 24.34
CA VAL A 245 22.86 -7.00 24.04
C VAL A 245 22.48 -7.74 22.75
N ARG A 246 21.34 -7.40 22.13
CA ARG A 246 20.90 -7.89 20.81
C ARG A 246 20.27 -6.74 19.99
N PRO A 247 21.10 -5.83 19.44
CA PRO A 247 20.66 -4.49 19.07
C PRO A 247 20.03 -4.40 17.67
N HIS A 248 18.97 -5.19 17.42
CA HIS A 248 18.12 -4.94 16.26
C HIS A 248 17.30 -3.67 16.51
N LYS A 249 17.31 -2.73 15.55
CA LYS A 249 16.67 -1.41 15.67
C LYS A 249 15.21 -1.53 16.05
N GLY A 250 14.42 -2.29 15.28
CA GLY A 250 13.01 -2.50 15.55
C GLY A 250 12.75 -3.15 16.91
N GLN A 251 13.62 -4.06 17.36
CA GLN A 251 13.50 -4.70 18.67
C GLN A 251 13.69 -3.71 19.82
N ILE A 252 14.73 -2.88 19.75
CA ILE A 252 15.01 -1.82 20.74
C ILE A 252 13.85 -0.82 20.78
N ASN A 253 13.43 -0.31 19.63
CA ASN A 253 12.37 0.70 19.55
C ASN A 253 11.03 0.16 20.06
N THR A 254 10.71 -1.09 19.76
CA THR A 254 9.50 -1.73 20.29
C THR A 254 9.55 -1.84 21.81
N ALA A 255 10.67 -2.30 22.38
CA ALA A 255 10.80 -2.42 23.82
C ALA A 255 10.70 -1.07 24.54
N ARG A 256 11.34 -0.02 24.01
CA ARG A 256 11.22 1.34 24.52
C ARG A 256 9.76 1.80 24.54
N ARG A 257 9.06 1.65 23.41
CA ARG A 257 7.64 2.04 23.30
C ARG A 257 6.75 1.36 24.34
N PHE A 258 7.03 0.08 24.66
CA PHE A 258 6.26 -0.62 25.70
C PHE A 258 6.52 -0.06 27.10
N ASN A 259 7.74 0.35 27.42
CA ASN A 259 8.00 1.04 28.68
C ASN A 259 7.24 2.38 28.74
N ASP A 260 7.23 3.14 27.64
CA ASP A 260 6.52 4.42 27.55
C ASP A 260 4.99 4.22 27.68
N LEU A 261 4.42 3.25 26.95
CA LEU A 261 2.97 2.97 26.97
C LEU A 261 2.48 2.48 28.33
N LEU A 262 3.33 1.80 29.10
CA LEU A 262 2.96 1.17 30.38
C LEU A 262 3.43 1.99 31.59
N GLU A 263 4.00 3.17 31.37
CA GLU A 263 4.44 4.06 32.44
C GLU A 263 3.25 4.44 33.34
N GLY A 264 3.40 4.23 34.65
CA GLY A 264 2.37 4.52 35.65
C GLY A 264 1.26 3.45 35.78
N SER A 265 1.28 2.37 34.99
CA SER A 265 0.29 1.29 35.11
C SER A 265 0.35 0.58 36.46
N GLN A 266 -0.77 0.58 37.18
CA GLN A 266 -0.93 -0.19 38.42
C GLN A 266 -1.07 -1.69 38.13
N ILE A 267 -1.64 -2.04 36.97
CA ILE A 267 -1.80 -3.44 36.53
C ILE A 267 -0.44 -4.09 36.28
N ILE A 268 0.50 -3.36 35.67
CA ILE A 268 1.87 -3.86 35.46
C ILE A 268 2.67 -3.87 36.75
N ALA A 269 2.56 -2.83 37.58
CA ALA A 269 3.36 -2.68 38.80
C ALA A 269 3.06 -3.72 39.90
N GLN A 270 1.94 -4.42 39.83
CA GLN A 270 1.58 -5.43 40.83
C GLN A 270 2.55 -6.62 40.83
N GLU A 271 2.66 -7.30 41.97
CA GLU A 271 3.49 -8.50 42.09
C GLU A 271 2.93 -9.65 41.25
N LYS A 272 3.78 -10.21 40.39
CA LYS A 272 3.40 -11.28 39.46
C LYS A 272 3.67 -12.65 40.07
N LYS A 273 2.64 -13.47 40.21
CA LYS A 273 2.74 -14.86 40.74
C LYS A 273 3.54 -15.80 39.84
N HIS A 274 3.72 -15.45 38.58
CA HIS A 274 4.35 -16.28 37.56
C HIS A 274 5.73 -15.78 37.21
N VAL A 275 6.59 -16.72 36.81
CA VAL A 275 7.99 -16.44 36.50
C VAL A 275 8.15 -15.88 35.08
N GLN A 276 7.35 -16.37 34.13
CA GLN A 276 7.44 -15.98 32.72
C GLN A 276 6.08 -15.98 32.04
N ASP A 277 6.00 -15.21 30.96
CA ASP A 277 4.86 -15.19 30.04
C ASP A 277 5.07 -16.06 28.81
N PRO A 278 3.97 -16.49 28.16
CA PRO A 278 3.98 -17.06 26.82
C PRO A 278 4.68 -16.15 25.80
N TYR A 279 5.24 -16.74 24.74
CA TYR A 279 6.02 -16.01 23.75
C TYR A 279 5.22 -14.94 23.00
N SER A 280 3.90 -15.10 22.88
CA SER A 280 3.03 -14.09 22.27
C SER A 280 3.06 -12.75 22.99
N PHE A 281 3.47 -12.74 24.26
CA PHE A 281 3.73 -11.54 25.07
C PHE A 281 5.23 -11.29 25.23
N ARG A 282 5.97 -12.30 25.71
CA ARG A 282 7.39 -12.15 26.05
C ARG A 282 8.29 -11.83 24.85
N CYS A 283 7.88 -12.23 23.65
CA CYS A 283 8.65 -12.02 22.42
C CYS A 283 8.09 -10.87 21.56
N ILE A 284 7.22 -10.00 22.10
CA ILE A 284 6.69 -8.84 21.37
C ILE A 284 7.83 -7.99 20.77
N PRO A 285 8.88 -7.58 21.53
CA PRO A 285 9.96 -6.78 20.96
C PRO A 285 10.64 -7.45 19.75
N GLN A 286 10.87 -8.76 19.81
CA GLN A 286 11.57 -9.51 18.78
C GLN A 286 10.70 -9.66 17.53
N VAL A 287 9.41 -9.98 17.68
CA VAL A 287 8.51 -10.23 16.54
C VAL A 287 8.04 -8.93 15.92
N HIS A 288 7.50 -7.99 16.71
CA HIS A 288 7.08 -6.69 16.18
C HIS A 288 8.28 -5.90 15.65
N GLY A 289 9.42 -5.99 16.33
CA GLY A 289 10.66 -5.35 15.88
C GLY A 289 11.17 -5.87 14.54
N ALA A 290 11.18 -7.20 14.33
CA ALA A 290 11.56 -7.76 13.04
C ALA A 290 10.61 -7.33 11.91
N SER A 291 9.30 -7.27 12.19
CA SER A 291 8.33 -6.77 11.20
C SER A 291 8.53 -5.29 10.85
N LYS A 292 8.93 -4.46 11.83
CA LYS A 292 9.27 -3.04 11.60
C LYS A 292 10.54 -2.87 10.79
N ASP A 293 11.57 -3.68 11.04
CA ASP A 293 12.80 -3.66 10.23
C ASP A 293 12.51 -4.06 8.76
N ALA A 294 11.60 -5.01 8.53
CA ALA A 294 11.14 -5.38 7.18
C ALA A 294 10.30 -4.27 6.52
N PHE A 295 9.42 -3.61 7.29
CA PHE A 295 8.69 -2.43 6.84
C PHE A 295 9.64 -1.29 6.42
N ASP A 296 10.68 -1.01 7.20
CA ASP A 296 11.70 0.00 6.89
C ASP A 296 12.42 -0.31 5.56
N TYR A 297 12.73 -1.59 5.30
CA TYR A 297 13.29 -2.03 4.01
C TYR A 297 12.33 -1.74 2.85
N ALA A 298 11.06 -2.14 2.98
CA ALA A 298 10.06 -1.90 1.94
C ALA A 298 9.85 -0.40 1.70
N LYS A 299 9.70 0.39 2.76
CA LYS A 299 9.58 1.86 2.70
C LYS A 299 10.74 2.49 1.94
N LYS A 300 11.99 2.05 2.19
CA LYS A 300 13.16 2.52 1.45
C LYS A 300 13.09 2.18 -0.04
N THR A 301 12.74 0.95 -0.39
CA THR A 301 12.62 0.51 -1.79
C THR A 301 11.57 1.32 -2.55
N PHE A 302 10.38 1.47 -1.96
CA PHE A 302 9.29 2.24 -2.57
C PHE A 302 9.62 3.73 -2.66
N LYS A 303 10.29 4.32 -1.67
CA LYS A 303 10.76 5.71 -1.75
C LYS A 303 11.69 5.93 -2.94
N THR A 304 12.57 4.98 -3.26
CA THR A 304 13.41 5.07 -4.46
C THR A 304 12.55 4.99 -5.73
N GLU A 305 11.65 4.00 -5.81
CA GLU A 305 10.88 3.74 -7.02
C GLU A 305 9.94 4.89 -7.40
N ILE A 306 9.18 5.45 -6.45
CA ILE A 306 8.25 6.56 -6.71
C ILE A 306 8.97 7.83 -7.18
N ASN A 307 10.28 7.91 -6.95
CA ASN A 307 11.16 8.99 -7.39
C ASN A 307 12.01 8.62 -8.61
N SER A 308 11.66 7.56 -9.34
CA SER A 308 12.42 7.05 -10.48
C SER A 308 11.68 7.21 -11.81
N VAL A 309 12.43 7.22 -12.91
CA VAL A 309 11.90 7.10 -14.28
C VAL A 309 11.84 5.64 -14.66
N THR A 310 10.63 5.10 -14.79
CA THR A 310 10.39 3.67 -15.01
C THR A 310 9.87 3.34 -16.41
N ASP A 311 9.77 4.33 -17.31
CA ASP A 311 9.36 4.08 -18.70
C ASP A 311 10.53 3.62 -19.59
N ASN A 312 10.26 3.28 -20.85
CA ASN A 312 11.28 2.90 -21.84
C ASN A 312 10.83 3.27 -23.26
N PRO A 313 11.75 3.59 -24.20
CA PRO A 313 13.15 3.96 -23.96
C PRO A 313 13.27 5.31 -23.24
N ASN A 314 14.39 5.53 -22.55
CA ASN A 314 14.64 6.81 -21.87
C ASN A 314 15.45 7.76 -22.76
N ILE A 315 15.16 9.05 -22.63
CA ILE A 315 15.72 10.13 -23.45
C ILE A 315 16.71 10.94 -22.60
N PHE A 316 17.96 11.07 -23.07
CA PHE A 316 19.00 11.83 -22.39
C PHE A 316 19.48 12.96 -23.28
N ILE A 317 18.84 14.13 -23.14
CA ILE A 317 19.03 15.31 -23.99
C ILE A 317 20.50 15.75 -23.98
N GLU A 318 21.09 15.92 -22.79
CA GLU A 318 22.47 16.38 -22.62
C GLU A 318 23.52 15.44 -23.23
N SER A 319 23.18 14.15 -23.38
CA SER A 319 24.04 13.13 -23.98
C SER A 319 23.69 12.84 -25.44
N ASP A 320 22.72 13.54 -26.02
CA ASP A 320 22.19 13.35 -27.38
C ASP A 320 21.87 11.87 -27.71
N ILE A 321 21.34 11.13 -26.73
CA ILE A 321 21.09 9.69 -26.85
C ILE A 321 19.70 9.28 -26.37
N ILE A 322 19.14 8.26 -27.02
CA ILE A 322 17.91 7.57 -26.61
C ILE A 322 18.31 6.12 -26.35
N ILE A 323 18.04 5.61 -25.15
CA ILE A 323 18.53 4.31 -24.70
C ILE A 323 17.34 3.42 -24.36
N SER A 324 17.29 2.23 -24.96
CA SER A 324 16.40 1.17 -24.51
C SER A 324 17.07 0.42 -23.36
N GLY A 325 16.41 0.37 -22.21
CA GLY A 325 16.83 -0.34 -21.01
C GLY A 325 15.70 -1.18 -20.44
N GLY A 326 15.75 -1.45 -19.13
CA GLY A 326 14.81 -2.31 -18.40
C GLY A 326 14.29 -1.69 -17.09
N ASN A 327 14.30 -0.35 -16.96
CA ASN A 327 13.86 0.34 -15.74
C ASN A 327 12.37 0.11 -15.41
N PHE A 328 11.61 -0.47 -16.33
CA PHE A 328 10.22 -0.88 -16.14
C PHE A 328 10.05 -2.18 -15.32
N HIS A 329 11.13 -2.92 -15.03
CA HIS A 329 11.04 -4.26 -14.47
C HIS A 329 10.88 -4.19 -12.94
N GLY A 330 9.71 -4.59 -12.44
CA GLY A 330 9.31 -4.39 -11.05
C GLY A 330 9.93 -5.32 -10.01
N GLN A 331 11.09 -5.94 -10.27
CA GLN A 331 11.67 -6.94 -9.35
C GLN A 331 11.96 -6.38 -7.96
N PRO A 332 12.52 -5.15 -7.81
CA PRO A 332 12.74 -4.57 -6.49
C PRO A 332 11.44 -4.43 -5.70
N LEU A 333 10.36 -4.00 -6.36
CA LEU A 333 9.04 -3.87 -5.75
C LEU A 333 8.45 -5.22 -5.36
N ALA A 334 8.52 -6.22 -6.24
CA ALA A 334 7.98 -7.54 -6.00
C ALA A 334 8.60 -8.20 -4.75
N LEU A 335 9.93 -8.16 -4.63
CA LEU A 335 10.65 -8.67 -3.47
C LEU A 335 10.30 -7.91 -2.19
N ALA A 336 10.22 -6.57 -2.26
CA ALA A 336 9.86 -5.74 -1.12
C ALA A 336 8.42 -6.00 -0.65
N LEU A 337 7.48 -6.17 -1.57
CA LEU A 337 6.08 -6.49 -1.27
C LEU A 337 5.94 -7.87 -0.65
N ASP A 338 6.63 -8.89 -1.19
CA ASP A 338 6.61 -10.23 -0.59
C ASP A 338 7.20 -10.24 0.82
N PHE A 339 8.31 -9.53 1.03
CA PHE A 339 8.91 -9.42 2.36
C PHE A 339 8.01 -8.66 3.33
N LEU A 340 7.38 -7.57 2.89
CA LEU A 340 6.38 -6.83 3.68
C LEU A 340 5.18 -7.72 4.02
N GLY A 341 4.64 -8.47 3.06
CA GLY A 341 3.52 -9.39 3.26
C GLY A 341 3.82 -10.45 4.32
N ILE A 342 5.01 -11.03 4.30
CA ILE A 342 5.48 -11.97 5.34
C ILE A 342 5.54 -11.28 6.71
N ALA A 343 6.14 -10.09 6.79
CA ALA A 343 6.28 -9.34 8.03
C ALA A 343 4.94 -8.94 8.66
N VAL A 344 3.97 -8.50 7.85
CA VAL A 344 2.62 -8.12 8.29
C VAL A 344 1.83 -9.36 8.71
N ALA A 345 2.00 -10.49 8.02
CA ALA A 345 1.38 -11.76 8.41
C ALA A 345 1.84 -12.22 9.81
N GLU A 346 3.11 -12.03 10.16
CA GLU A 346 3.64 -12.37 11.49
C GLU A 346 3.07 -11.49 12.60
N LEU A 347 2.83 -10.19 12.35
CA LEU A 347 2.10 -9.33 13.30
C LEU A 347 0.69 -9.88 13.58
N GLY A 348 -0.01 -10.31 12.53
CA GLY A 348 -1.33 -10.94 12.65
C GLY A 348 -1.26 -12.28 13.40
N SER A 349 -0.25 -13.10 13.13
CA SER A 349 -0.09 -14.39 13.80
C SER A 349 0.17 -14.25 15.29
N ILE A 350 1.03 -13.31 15.71
CA ILE A 350 1.32 -13.13 17.14
C ILE A 350 0.14 -12.47 17.88
N SER A 351 -0.56 -11.54 17.21
CA SER A 351 -1.80 -10.94 17.71
C SER A 351 -2.88 -11.98 17.99
N GLU A 352 -3.12 -12.88 17.03
CA GLU A 352 -4.10 -13.95 17.20
C GLU A 352 -3.73 -14.90 18.36
N ARG A 353 -2.44 -15.17 18.57
CA ARG A 353 -1.99 -15.94 19.74
C ARG A 353 -2.27 -15.22 21.06
N ARG A 354 -2.14 -13.88 21.13
CA ARG A 354 -2.54 -13.11 22.32
C ARG A 354 -4.05 -13.14 22.54
N THR A 355 -4.85 -13.00 21.47
CA THR A 355 -6.31 -13.19 21.52
C THR A 355 -6.67 -14.54 22.16
N TYR A 356 -6.05 -15.64 21.71
CA TYR A 356 -6.25 -16.96 22.32
C TYR A 356 -5.87 -17.00 23.81
N GLN A 357 -4.72 -16.42 24.20
CA GLN A 357 -4.30 -16.41 25.60
C GLN A 357 -5.30 -15.68 26.49
N LEU A 358 -5.84 -14.54 26.04
CA LEU A 358 -6.84 -13.77 26.80
C LEU A 358 -8.12 -14.58 27.05
N ILE A 359 -8.63 -15.30 26.05
CA ILE A 359 -9.88 -16.06 26.19
C ILE A 359 -9.72 -17.42 26.89
N SER A 360 -8.49 -17.85 27.17
CA SER A 360 -8.20 -19.22 27.64
C SER A 360 -8.66 -19.53 29.07
N GLY A 361 -9.09 -18.52 29.84
CA GLY A 361 -9.45 -18.68 31.25
C GLY A 361 -8.25 -18.80 32.19
N LEU A 362 -7.06 -18.38 31.73
CA LEU A 362 -5.84 -18.30 32.55
C LEU A 362 -5.74 -16.95 33.26
N ARG A 363 -4.84 -16.84 34.24
CA ARG A 363 -4.49 -15.56 34.89
C ARG A 363 -5.71 -14.85 35.49
N ASP A 364 -6.55 -15.61 36.19
CA ASP A 364 -7.76 -15.10 36.85
C ASP A 364 -8.76 -14.40 35.89
N LEU A 365 -8.70 -14.71 34.58
CA LEU A 365 -9.72 -14.33 33.61
C LEU A 365 -10.79 -15.42 33.52
N PRO A 366 -12.07 -15.06 33.30
CA PRO A 366 -13.08 -16.06 32.99
C PRO A 366 -12.84 -16.64 31.59
N PRO A 367 -13.17 -17.93 31.35
CA PRO A 367 -13.16 -18.52 30.02
C PRO A 367 -13.98 -17.67 29.04
N PHE A 368 -13.41 -17.37 27.88
CA PHE A 368 -14.03 -16.57 26.82
C PHE A 368 -14.43 -15.14 27.21
N LEU A 369 -13.87 -14.62 28.32
CA LEU A 369 -14.03 -13.26 28.81
C LEU A 369 -15.49 -12.83 29.06
N VAL A 370 -16.35 -13.78 29.40
CA VAL A 370 -17.79 -13.54 29.61
C VAL A 370 -18.28 -14.02 30.96
N SER A 371 -19.33 -13.37 31.45
CA SER A 371 -20.05 -13.80 32.65
C SER A 371 -20.93 -15.01 32.37
N ASN A 372 -21.09 -15.90 33.36
CA ASN A 372 -21.90 -17.13 33.26
C ASN A 372 -21.54 -18.02 32.05
N PRO A 373 -20.28 -18.50 31.97
CA PRO A 373 -19.86 -19.38 30.88
C PRO A 373 -20.74 -20.64 30.82
N GLY A 374 -21.15 -21.01 29.61
CA GLY A 374 -22.06 -22.14 29.34
C GLY A 374 -23.48 -21.71 28.94
N LEU A 375 -23.96 -20.57 29.43
CA LEU A 375 -25.10 -19.86 28.84
C LEU A 375 -24.65 -18.90 27.74
N ASN A 376 -23.55 -18.18 27.99
CA ASN A 376 -22.90 -17.30 27.03
C ASN A 376 -21.63 -17.96 26.46
N SER A 377 -21.39 -17.72 25.18
CA SER A 377 -20.18 -18.14 24.45
C SER A 377 -19.11 -17.04 24.45
N GLY A 378 -19.49 -15.78 24.67
CA GLY A 378 -18.57 -14.65 24.78
C GLY A 378 -17.69 -14.51 23.54
N PHE A 379 -16.38 -14.40 23.78
CA PHE A 379 -15.39 -14.20 22.73
C PHE A 379 -14.84 -15.48 22.09
N MET A 380 -15.49 -16.63 22.29
CA MET A 380 -15.09 -17.90 21.67
C MET A 380 -15.02 -17.82 20.15
N ILE A 381 -16.09 -17.37 19.49
CA ILE A 381 -16.18 -17.37 18.02
C ILE A 381 -15.40 -16.23 17.36
N PRO A 382 -15.30 -15.00 17.92
CA PRO A 382 -14.35 -14.01 17.43
C PRO A 382 -12.91 -14.54 17.31
N GLN A 383 -12.45 -15.41 18.22
CA GLN A 383 -11.14 -16.04 18.08
C GLN A 383 -11.07 -17.00 16.88
N TYR A 384 -12.15 -17.70 16.53
CA TYR A 384 -12.19 -18.56 15.33
C TYR A 384 -12.04 -17.72 14.06
N THR A 385 -12.71 -16.56 14.03
CA THR A 385 -12.57 -15.59 12.95
C THR A 385 -11.12 -15.11 12.82
N ALA A 386 -10.50 -14.66 13.92
CA ALA A 386 -9.10 -14.24 13.91
C ALA A 386 -8.15 -15.37 13.46
N ALA A 387 -8.35 -16.60 13.94
CA ALA A 387 -7.56 -17.77 13.56
C ALA A 387 -7.69 -18.11 12.08
N SER A 388 -8.90 -18.04 11.52
CA SER A 388 -9.16 -18.26 10.09
C SER A 388 -8.44 -17.22 9.23
N ILE A 389 -8.53 -15.94 9.60
CA ILE A 389 -7.88 -14.84 8.89
C ILE A 389 -6.35 -14.96 8.97
N ALA A 390 -5.80 -15.22 10.16
CA ALA A 390 -4.36 -15.43 10.34
C ALA A 390 -3.85 -16.65 9.53
N SER A 391 -4.65 -17.71 9.42
CA SER A 391 -4.32 -18.86 8.59
C SER A 391 -4.37 -18.55 7.09
N GLN A 392 -5.29 -17.68 6.63
CA GLN A 392 -5.33 -17.24 5.24
C GLN A 392 -4.07 -16.45 4.86
N ASN A 393 -3.59 -15.58 5.77
CA ASN A 393 -2.35 -14.82 5.55
C ASN A 393 -1.14 -15.71 5.25
N LYS A 394 -1.07 -16.92 5.82
CA LYS A 394 0.01 -17.88 5.53
C LYS A 394 0.05 -18.29 4.06
N GLN A 395 -1.11 -18.46 3.44
CA GLN A 395 -1.21 -18.82 2.02
C GLN A 395 -0.84 -17.61 1.13
N LEU A 396 -1.39 -16.44 1.48
CA LEU A 396 -1.10 -15.17 0.78
C LEU A 396 0.37 -14.73 0.89
N ALA A 397 1.07 -15.13 1.94
CA ALA A 397 2.48 -14.84 2.16
C ALA A 397 3.43 -15.66 1.26
N THR A 398 2.92 -16.60 0.46
CA THR A 398 3.73 -17.29 -0.56
C THR A 398 4.29 -16.28 -1.56
N PRO A 399 5.62 -16.20 -1.77
CA PRO A 399 6.20 -15.17 -2.64
C PRO A 399 5.70 -15.29 -4.09
N ALA A 400 5.24 -14.17 -4.66
CA ALA A 400 4.94 -14.08 -6.08
C ALA A 400 6.20 -13.77 -6.90
N SER A 401 7.17 -13.07 -6.30
CA SER A 401 8.39 -12.58 -6.96
C SER A 401 9.37 -13.65 -7.41
N ILE A 402 9.12 -14.91 -7.05
CA ILE A 402 9.93 -16.08 -7.42
C ILE A 402 9.34 -16.83 -8.63
N ASP A 403 8.15 -16.44 -9.08
CA ASP A 403 7.52 -16.99 -10.28
C ASP A 403 7.77 -16.08 -11.49
N SER A 404 7.85 -16.69 -12.67
CA SER A 404 7.99 -15.99 -13.94
C SER A 404 7.50 -16.88 -15.08
N ILE A 405 6.63 -16.33 -15.93
CA ILE A 405 6.07 -17.02 -17.09
C ILE A 405 6.45 -16.25 -18.34
N VAL A 406 7.16 -16.93 -19.25
CA VAL A 406 7.60 -16.37 -20.53
C VAL A 406 6.40 -15.94 -21.37
N SER A 407 6.46 -14.73 -21.90
CA SER A 407 5.43 -14.18 -22.79
C SER A 407 6.04 -13.58 -24.06
N SER A 408 5.20 -13.01 -24.93
CA SER A 408 5.64 -12.29 -26.13
C SER A 408 6.64 -13.07 -27.01
N ASN A 409 6.38 -14.37 -27.23
CA ASN A 409 7.21 -15.30 -28.00
C ASN A 409 8.68 -15.38 -27.52
N GLY A 410 8.92 -15.28 -26.21
CA GLY A 410 10.26 -15.37 -25.64
C GLY A 410 11.02 -14.04 -25.58
N GLN A 411 10.40 -12.93 -26.01
CA GLN A 411 11.01 -11.61 -25.87
C GLN A 411 10.91 -11.07 -24.45
N GLU A 412 9.81 -11.40 -23.75
CA GLU A 412 9.59 -11.11 -22.33
C GLU A 412 9.71 -12.42 -21.57
N ASP A 413 10.96 -12.88 -21.41
CA ASP A 413 11.33 -14.19 -20.88
C ASP A 413 11.48 -14.24 -19.36
N HIS A 414 11.62 -13.07 -18.72
CA HIS A 414 11.62 -12.92 -17.27
C HIS A 414 10.73 -11.76 -16.84
N VAL A 415 9.92 -12.00 -15.81
CA VAL A 415 8.97 -11.03 -15.25
C VAL A 415 9.01 -11.05 -13.73
N SER A 416 8.54 -9.99 -13.07
CA SER A 416 8.61 -9.90 -11.60
C SER A 416 7.39 -10.46 -10.87
N MET A 417 6.25 -10.59 -11.55
CA MET A 417 4.94 -10.86 -10.92
C MET A 417 4.59 -9.88 -9.79
N GLY A 418 5.17 -8.68 -9.79
CA GLY A 418 5.01 -7.72 -8.71
C GLY A 418 3.58 -7.20 -8.52
N ALA A 419 2.74 -7.24 -9.56
CA ALA A 419 1.31 -6.92 -9.44
C ALA A 419 0.54 -7.95 -8.58
N ASN A 420 0.91 -9.23 -8.65
CA ASN A 420 0.37 -10.26 -7.76
C ASN A 420 0.89 -10.06 -6.33
N ALA A 421 2.16 -9.69 -6.19
CA ALA A 421 2.73 -9.33 -4.89
C ALA A 421 2.00 -8.13 -4.26
N ALA A 422 1.64 -7.13 -5.07
CA ALA A 422 0.97 -5.91 -4.64
C ALA A 422 -0.45 -6.18 -4.11
N THR A 423 -1.28 -6.87 -4.89
CA THR A 423 -2.67 -7.14 -4.54
C THR A 423 -2.79 -8.08 -3.33
N LYS A 424 -1.97 -9.13 -3.25
CA LYS A 424 -1.97 -10.04 -2.11
C LYS A 424 -1.45 -9.37 -0.83
N THR A 425 -0.48 -8.48 -0.93
CA THR A 425 0.05 -7.73 0.23
C THR A 425 -1.02 -6.83 0.81
N LEU A 426 -1.75 -6.08 -0.02
CA LEU A 426 -2.88 -5.28 0.47
C LEU A 426 -3.90 -6.16 1.22
N LYS A 427 -4.20 -7.36 0.69
CA LYS A 427 -5.12 -8.28 1.36
C LYS A 427 -4.63 -8.72 2.75
N ILE A 428 -3.32 -8.97 2.89
CA ILE A 428 -2.71 -9.30 4.19
C ILE A 428 -2.82 -8.11 5.16
N VAL A 429 -2.63 -6.88 4.69
CA VAL A 429 -2.77 -5.65 5.49
C VAL A 429 -4.21 -5.47 5.98
N GLU A 430 -5.20 -5.66 5.11
CA GLU A 430 -6.62 -5.65 5.48
C GLU A 430 -6.99 -6.76 6.48
N ASN A 431 -6.35 -7.91 6.37
CA ASN A 431 -6.51 -9.02 7.29
C ASN A 431 -5.90 -8.70 8.66
N LEU A 432 -4.73 -8.05 8.71
CA LEU A 432 -4.12 -7.59 9.97
C LEU A 432 -5.04 -6.62 10.71
N GLU A 433 -5.65 -5.65 10.00
CA GLU A 433 -6.62 -4.70 10.57
C GLU A 433 -7.76 -5.40 11.32
N ARG A 434 -8.32 -6.45 10.72
CA ARG A 434 -9.38 -7.28 11.32
C ARG A 434 -8.90 -8.06 12.54
N ILE A 435 -7.71 -8.67 12.45
CA ILE A 435 -7.12 -9.43 13.56
C ILE A 435 -6.87 -8.51 14.76
N LEU A 436 -6.30 -7.32 14.53
CA LEU A 436 -6.04 -6.33 15.57
C LEU A 436 -7.33 -5.79 16.18
N ALA A 437 -8.38 -5.54 15.37
CA ALA A 437 -9.69 -5.15 15.88
C ALA A 437 -10.26 -6.19 16.85
N ILE A 438 -10.16 -7.48 16.49
CA ILE A 438 -10.60 -8.57 17.37
C ILE A 438 -9.73 -8.65 18.63
N GLU A 439 -8.41 -8.53 18.52
CA GLU A 439 -7.52 -8.49 19.69
C GLU A 439 -7.91 -7.33 20.63
N LEU A 440 -8.16 -6.13 20.11
CA LEU A 440 -8.55 -4.96 20.91
C LEU A 440 -9.87 -5.18 21.65
N MET A 441 -10.88 -5.80 21.00
CA MET A 441 -12.12 -6.15 21.68
C MET A 441 -11.87 -7.07 22.88
N ASN A 442 -11.04 -8.10 22.70
CA ASN A 442 -10.68 -9.05 23.76
C ASN A 442 -9.85 -8.38 24.87
N ALA A 443 -8.87 -7.56 24.49
CA ALA A 443 -8.00 -6.87 25.42
C ALA A 443 -8.79 -5.84 26.27
N SER A 444 -9.65 -5.06 25.63
CA SER A 444 -10.57 -4.13 26.32
C SER A 444 -11.46 -4.85 27.33
N GLN A 445 -12.02 -6.01 26.96
CA GLN A 445 -12.81 -6.83 27.87
C GLN A 445 -11.96 -7.38 29.03
N ALA A 446 -10.74 -7.86 28.76
CA ALA A 446 -9.84 -8.41 29.77
C ALA A 446 -9.42 -7.38 30.83
N ILE A 447 -9.19 -6.12 30.43
CA ILE A 447 -8.88 -5.02 31.35
C ILE A 447 -9.99 -4.81 32.38
N GLU A 448 -11.26 -5.05 32.02
CA GLU A 448 -12.36 -4.90 32.98
C GLU A 448 -12.23 -5.86 34.17
N PHE A 449 -11.69 -7.06 33.93
CA PHE A 449 -11.42 -8.05 34.98
C PHE A 449 -10.17 -7.73 35.82
N ARG A 450 -9.50 -6.59 35.57
CA ARG A 450 -8.39 -6.07 36.38
C ARG A 450 -8.79 -4.95 37.33
N ARG A 451 -10.03 -4.47 37.23
CA ARG A 451 -10.54 -3.42 38.13
C ARG A 451 -10.52 -3.89 39.60
N PRO A 452 -10.21 -3.00 40.57
CA PRO A 452 -10.11 -1.54 40.43
C PRO A 452 -8.74 -1.00 39.99
N LEU A 453 -7.76 -1.85 39.65
CA LEU A 453 -6.46 -1.36 39.16
C LEU A 453 -6.63 -0.60 37.84
N GLN A 454 -5.81 0.43 37.68
CA GLN A 454 -5.77 1.29 36.49
C GLN A 454 -4.52 1.02 35.65
N SER A 455 -4.68 1.13 34.33
CA SER A 455 -3.59 1.16 33.35
C SER A 455 -2.89 2.53 33.38
N SER A 456 -1.98 2.79 32.44
CA SER A 456 -1.42 4.13 32.21
C SER A 456 -2.50 5.10 31.70
N ASP A 457 -2.29 6.39 31.91
CA ASP A 457 -3.24 7.45 31.51
C ASP A 457 -3.57 7.39 30.01
N PHE A 458 -2.55 7.14 29.17
CA PHE A 458 -2.73 7.04 27.72
C PHE A 458 -3.62 5.85 27.34
N LEU A 459 -3.37 4.67 27.91
CA LEU A 459 -4.14 3.46 27.59
C LEU A 459 -5.56 3.52 28.15
N GLU A 460 -5.78 4.12 29.33
CA GLU A 460 -7.13 4.36 29.87
C GLU A 460 -7.92 5.31 28.96
N MET A 461 -7.31 6.39 28.48
CA MET A 461 -7.94 7.31 27.53
C MET A 461 -8.30 6.60 26.22
N PHE A 462 -7.37 5.82 25.67
CA PHE A 462 -7.57 5.06 24.43
C PHE A 462 -8.72 4.05 24.59
N LEU A 463 -8.74 3.28 25.68
CA LEU A 463 -9.79 2.32 25.99
C LEU A 463 -11.14 2.97 26.21
N LYS A 464 -11.17 4.14 26.85
CA LYS A 464 -12.41 4.90 27.02
C LYS A 464 -13.00 5.27 25.67
N SER A 465 -12.21 5.89 24.79
CA SER A 465 -12.66 6.22 23.42
C SER A 465 -13.10 5.00 22.63
N PHE A 466 -12.42 3.86 22.78
CA PHE A 466 -12.85 2.61 22.15
C PHE A 466 -14.19 2.11 22.69
N ARG A 467 -14.39 2.16 24.01
CA ARG A 467 -15.61 1.67 24.68
C ARG A 467 -16.84 2.53 24.41
N ASP A 468 -16.65 3.80 24.05
CA ASP A 468 -17.74 4.67 23.57
C ASP A 468 -18.36 4.13 22.26
N GLU A 469 -17.55 3.48 21.41
CA GLU A 469 -18.00 2.86 20.15
C GLU A 469 -18.38 1.38 20.31
N VAL A 470 -17.54 0.63 21.03
CA VAL A 470 -17.64 -0.83 21.23
C VAL A 470 -17.77 -1.14 22.73
N PRO A 471 -18.99 -1.25 23.28
CA PRO A 471 -19.21 -1.46 24.70
C PRO A 471 -18.80 -2.86 25.15
N LEU A 472 -18.58 -3.05 26.45
CA LEU A 472 -18.30 -4.35 27.05
C LEU A 472 -19.39 -5.39 26.73
N VAL A 473 -18.99 -6.65 26.71
CA VAL A 473 -19.88 -7.79 26.45
C VAL A 473 -20.23 -8.45 27.77
N THR A 474 -21.45 -8.24 28.25
CA THR A 474 -21.98 -8.85 29.48
C THR A 474 -22.78 -10.12 29.20
N GLU A 475 -23.41 -10.19 28.03
CA GLU A 475 -24.20 -11.30 27.52
C GLU A 475 -23.98 -11.44 25.99
N ASP A 476 -24.28 -12.61 25.44
CA ASP A 476 -24.10 -12.86 24.01
C ASP A 476 -24.95 -11.92 23.15
N ARG A 477 -24.30 -11.31 22.15
CA ARG A 477 -24.93 -10.47 21.12
C ARG A 477 -24.26 -10.66 19.78
N ILE A 478 -24.78 -10.00 18.74
CA ILE A 478 -24.24 -10.10 17.39
C ILE A 478 -22.90 -9.34 17.31
N LEU A 479 -21.80 -10.05 17.58
CA LEU A 479 -20.45 -9.46 17.63
C LEU A 479 -19.90 -9.04 16.25
N HIS A 480 -20.55 -9.44 15.14
CA HIS A 480 -20.19 -8.93 13.81
C HIS A 480 -20.22 -7.39 13.78
N TYR A 481 -21.27 -6.76 14.34
CA TYR A 481 -21.37 -5.30 14.34
C TYR A 481 -20.30 -4.64 15.22
N ASP A 482 -19.89 -5.31 16.30
CA ASP A 482 -18.81 -4.82 17.16
C ASP A 482 -17.45 -4.94 16.47
N ILE A 483 -17.21 -5.99 15.69
CA ILE A 483 -16.00 -6.15 14.87
C ILE A 483 -15.93 -5.04 13.82
N GLU A 484 -17.01 -4.77 13.09
CA GLU A 484 -17.03 -3.69 12.09
C GLU A 484 -16.78 -2.32 12.73
N LYS A 485 -17.39 -2.05 13.89
CA LYS A 485 -17.11 -0.82 14.65
C LYS A 485 -15.66 -0.74 15.13
N ALA A 486 -15.08 -1.85 15.59
CA ALA A 486 -13.68 -1.88 16.00
C ALA A 486 -12.74 -1.61 14.82
N ILE A 487 -13.03 -2.15 13.64
CA ILE A 487 -12.30 -1.86 12.40
C ILE A 487 -12.39 -0.36 12.05
N LEU A 488 -13.60 0.21 12.07
CA LEU A 488 -13.82 1.64 11.82
C LEU A 488 -13.09 2.52 12.84
N PHE A 489 -13.07 2.13 14.11
CA PHE A 489 -12.33 2.80 15.17
C PHE A 489 -10.83 2.81 14.87
N LEU A 490 -10.21 1.68 14.53
CA LEU A 490 -8.79 1.66 14.14
C LEU A 490 -8.52 2.52 12.89
N ASN A 491 -9.51 2.64 12.00
CA ASN A 491 -9.39 3.45 10.80
C ASN A 491 -9.49 4.96 11.03
N SER A 492 -10.18 5.41 12.09
CA SER A 492 -10.35 6.82 12.40
C SER A 492 -9.10 7.48 13.01
N PHE A 493 -8.17 6.70 13.57
CA PHE A 493 -6.91 7.24 14.09
C PHE A 493 -6.02 7.77 12.98
N GLN A 494 -5.59 9.00 13.17
CA GLN A 494 -4.40 9.54 12.55
C GLN A 494 -3.26 9.42 13.55
N ILE A 495 -2.08 9.09 13.05
CA ILE A 495 -0.88 8.98 13.85
C ILE A 495 0.13 9.92 13.21
N ASP A 496 0.56 10.92 13.96
CA ASP A 496 1.67 11.77 13.55
C ASP A 496 2.94 10.92 13.48
N ASP A 497 3.84 11.21 12.53
CA ASP A 497 5.01 10.37 12.23
C ASP A 497 5.68 9.84 13.49
N VAL A 498 5.62 8.51 13.66
CA VAL A 498 6.17 7.84 14.83
C VAL A 498 7.58 7.39 14.51
N GLU A 499 8.57 8.05 15.10
CA GLU A 499 9.97 7.57 15.10
C GLU A 499 10.15 6.24 15.88
#